data_AF-A0A242A9C8-F1
#
_entry.id   AF-A0A242A9C8-F1
#
_cell.length_a   1.000
_cell.length_b   1.000
_cell.length_c   1.000
_cell.angle_alpha   90.00
_cell.angle_beta   90.00
_cell.angle_gamma   90.00
#
_symmetry.space_group_name_H-M   'P 1'
#
loop_
_entity.id
_entity.type
_entity.pdbx_description
1 polymer ?
#
loop_
_entity_poly.entity_id
_entity_poly.type
_entity_poly.pdbx_seq_one_letter_code
_entity_poly.pdbx_strand_id
1 'polypeptide(L)'
;MSNINKRFFWLSIGLTVLHLIGASYYPYFYAYFNGLDQAAAFATVVTLLRVIFLCWLAYCGYRTLHDQQRLTWLYTALFFVNLICPYFFN
;
A
#
# COMPACT_ATOMS: atom_id res chain seq x y z
N MET A 1 15.39 14.29 -11.72
CA MET A 1 14.81 12.98 -11.41
C MET A 1 15.26 11.98 -12.47
N SER A 2 16.09 11.00 -12.10
CA SER A 2 16.49 9.88 -12.98
C SER A 2 15.25 9.16 -13.53
N ASN A 3 15.33 8.64 -14.76
CA ASN A 3 14.24 7.84 -15.38
C ASN A 3 13.82 6.65 -14.51
N ILE A 4 14.75 6.12 -13.70
CA ILE A 4 14.51 5.02 -12.76
C ILE A 4 13.64 5.51 -11.59
N ASN A 5 13.97 6.64 -10.97
CA ASN A 5 13.17 7.19 -9.87
C ASN A 5 11.77 7.59 -10.33
N LYS A 6 11.63 8.11 -11.57
CA LYS A 6 10.32 8.40 -12.18
C LYS A 6 9.45 7.16 -12.27
N ARG A 7 10.03 6.03 -12.73
CA ARG A 7 9.32 4.74 -12.78
C ARG A 7 8.89 4.28 -11.41
N PHE A 8 9.78 4.34 -10.41
CA PHE A 8 9.42 3.96 -9.02
C PHE A 8 8.29 4.83 -8.44
N PHE A 9 8.28 6.12 -8.76
CA PHE A 9 7.24 7.03 -8.29
C PHE A 9 5.89 6.69 -8.90
N TRP A 10 5.83 6.53 -10.23
CA TRP A 10 4.61 6.12 -10.92
C TRP A 10 4.12 4.74 -10.49
N LEU A 11 5.03 3.79 -10.26
CA LEU A 11 4.71 2.48 -9.70
C LEU A 11 4.11 2.59 -8.30
N SER A 12 4.65 3.45 -7.45
CA SER A 12 4.14 3.66 -6.08
C SER A 12 2.74 4.28 -6.09
N ILE A 13 2.48 5.21 -7.00
CA ILE A 13 1.13 5.76 -7.23
C ILE A 13 0.18 4.67 -7.71
N GLY A 14 0.56 3.93 -8.76
CA GLY A 14 -0.28 2.88 -9.34
C GLY A 14 -0.63 1.79 -8.33
N LEU A 15 0.36 1.32 -7.55
CA LEU A 15 0.15 0.34 -6.50
C LEU A 15 -0.70 0.90 -5.35
N THR A 16 -0.57 2.19 -5.01
CA THR A 16 -1.43 2.85 -4.02
C THR A 16 -2.88 2.85 -4.47
N VAL A 17 -3.15 3.24 -5.71
CA VAL A 17 -4.51 3.24 -6.27
C VAL A 17 -5.07 1.82 -6.29
N LEU A 18 -4.29 0.83 -6.74
CA LEU A 18 -4.70 -0.57 -6.73
C LEU A 18 -5.00 -1.08 -5.32
N HIS A 19 -4.16 -0.74 -4.34
CA HIS A 19 -4.35 -1.11 -2.95
C HIS A 19 -5.62 -0.50 -2.36
N LEU A 20 -5.88 0.79 -2.62
CA LEU A 20 -7.09 1.46 -2.15
C LEU A 20 -8.36 0.86 -2.77
N ILE A 21 -8.34 0.59 -4.08
CA ILE A 21 -9.46 -0.08 -4.75
C ILE A 21 -9.68 -1.47 -4.13
N GLY A 22 -8.61 -2.25 -3.96
CA GLY A 22 -8.67 -3.58 -3.34
C GLY A 22 -9.20 -3.53 -1.90
N ALA A 23 -8.76 -2.56 -1.12
CA ALA A 23 -9.18 -2.37 0.27
C ALA A 23 -10.70 -2.10 0.38
N SER A 24 -11.29 -1.36 -0.55
CA SER A 24 -12.74 -1.14 -0.59
C SER A 24 -13.55 -2.43 -0.77
N TYR A 25 -12.95 -3.50 -1.31
CA TYR A 25 -13.60 -4.80 -1.46
C TYR A 25 -13.30 -5.78 -0.31
N TYR A 26 -12.46 -5.42 0.66
CA TYR A 26 -12.10 -6.31 1.77
C TYR A 26 -13.30 -6.82 2.56
N PRO A 27 -14.35 -6.02 2.86
CA PRO A 27 -15.52 -6.53 3.58
C PRO A 27 -16.24 -7.66 2.81
N TYR A 28 -16.35 -7.55 1.48
CA TYR A 28 -16.99 -8.56 0.64
C TYR A 28 -16.20 -9.87 0.62
N PHE A 29 -14.88 -9.79 0.44
CA PHE A 29 -14.02 -10.97 0.50
C PHE A 29 -13.99 -11.58 1.90
N TYR A 30 -13.93 -10.76 2.94
CA TYR A 30 -13.97 -11.22 4.32
C TYR A 30 -15.26 -11.98 4.61
N ALA A 31 -16.42 -11.46 4.20
CA ALA A 31 -17.72 -12.14 4.34
C ALA A 31 -17.75 -13.49 3.58
N TYR A 32 -17.20 -13.52 2.36
CA TYR A 32 -17.09 -14.75 1.58
C TYR A 32 -16.22 -15.81 2.27
N PHE A 33 -15.01 -15.45 2.73
CA PHE A 33 -14.12 -16.36 3.43
C PHE A 33 -14.62 -16.73 4.84
N ASN A 34 -15.43 -15.88 5.46
CA ASN A 34 -16.10 -16.19 6.72
C ASN A 34 -17.14 -17.30 6.54
N GLY A 35 -17.86 -17.32 5.41
CA GLY A 35 -18.75 -18.43 5.06
C GLY A 35 -18.04 -19.76 4.80
N LEU A 36 -16.71 -19.74 4.65
CA LEU A 36 -15.85 -20.91 4.45
C LEU A 36 -15.01 -21.26 5.71
N ASP A 37 -15.27 -20.63 6.85
CA ASP A 37 -14.47 -20.73 8.09
C ASP A 37 -12.97 -20.39 7.90
N GLN A 38 -12.63 -19.62 6.87
CA GLN A 38 -11.27 -19.23 6.49
C GLN A 38 -11.00 -17.72 6.68
N ALA A 39 -11.88 -17.00 7.36
CA ALA A 39 -11.76 -15.55 7.59
C ALA A 39 -10.43 -15.16 8.25
N ALA A 40 -9.95 -15.96 9.22
CA ALA A 40 -8.69 -15.69 9.91
C ALA A 40 -7.48 -15.82 8.96
N ALA A 41 -7.47 -16.85 8.10
CA ALA A 41 -6.42 -17.03 7.10
C ALA A 41 -6.42 -15.90 6.07
N PHE A 42 -7.59 -15.50 5.58
CA PHE A 42 -7.74 -14.36 4.68
C PHE A 42 -7.22 -13.06 5.31
N ALA A 43 -7.63 -12.75 6.54
CA ALA A 43 -7.18 -11.55 7.24
C ALA A 43 -5.66 -11.54 7.44
N THR A 44 -5.07 -12.70 7.72
CA THR A 44 -3.61 -12.85 7.88
C THR A 44 -2.88 -12.57 6.56
N VAL A 45 -3.33 -13.16 5.45
CA VAL A 45 -2.74 -12.93 4.12
C VAL A 45 -2.83 -11.46 3.71
N VAL A 46 -4.00 -10.84 3.90
CA VAL A 46 -4.21 -9.42 3.59
C VAL A 46 -3.30 -8.53 4.44
N THR A 47 -3.16 -8.84 5.73
CA THR A 47 -2.27 -8.09 6.64
C THR A 47 -0.81 -8.21 6.21
N LEU A 48 -0.34 -9.41 5.86
CA LEU A 48 1.02 -9.63 5.37
C LEU A 48 1.27 -8.85 4.07
N LEU A 49 0.34 -8.92 3.12
CA LEU A 49 0.46 -8.19 1.85
C LEU A 49 0.54 -6.68 2.08
N ARG A 50 -0.24 -6.16 3.03
CA ARG A 50 -0.22 -4.74 3.42
C ARG A 50 1.12 -4.34 4.04
N VAL A 51 1.67 -5.14 4.95
CA VAL A 51 2.98 -4.87 5.56
C VAL A 51 4.08 -4.86 4.50
N ILE A 52 4.08 -5.83 3.58
CA ILE A 52 5.05 -5.88 2.47
C ILE A 52 4.95 -4.60 1.63
N PHE A 53 3.72 -4.16 1.33
CA PHE A 53 3.50 -2.96 0.53
C PHE A 53 3.96 -1.67 1.24
N LEU A 54 3.69 -1.55 2.54
CA LEU A 54 4.17 -0.43 3.35
C LEU A 54 5.71 -0.41 3.45
N CYS A 55 6.34 -1.57 3.65
CA CYS A 55 7.80 -1.70 3.63
C CYS A 55 8.39 -1.28 2.28
N TRP A 56 7.73 -1.64 1.16
CA TRP A 56 8.15 -1.21 -0.17
C TRP A 56 8.08 0.32 -0.33
N LEU A 57 6.98 0.96 0.09
CA LEU A 57 6.83 2.42 0.05
C LEU A 57 7.87 3.11 0.94
N ALA A 58 8.13 2.58 2.13
CA ALA A 58 9.17 3.08 3.03
C ALA A 58 10.56 2.98 2.40
N TYR A 59 10.87 1.87 1.74
CA TYR A 59 12.12 1.68 1.00
C TYR A 59 12.26 2.67 -0.16
N CYS A 60 11.20 2.88 -0.95
CA CYS A 60 11.19 3.88 -2.03
C CYS A 60 11.38 5.30 -1.49
N GLY A 61 10.73 5.65 -0.37
CA GLY A 61 10.91 6.93 0.30
C GLY A 61 12.34 7.15 0.80
N TYR A 62 12.93 6.14 1.45
CA TYR A 62 14.31 6.15 1.93
C TYR A 62 15.32 6.30 0.79
N ARG A 63 15.12 5.58 -0.32
CA ARG A 63 15.99 5.72 -1.50
C ARG A 63 15.91 7.11 -2.12
N THR A 64 14.73 7.72 -2.11
CA THR A 64 14.49 9.05 -2.71
C THR A 64 15.06 10.19 -1.86
N LEU A 65 15.20 9.99 -0.54
CA LEU A 65 15.86 10.93 0.39
C LEU A 65 17.28 11.29 -0.03
N HIS A 66 18.03 10.33 -0.56
CA HIS A 66 19.42 10.53 -0.98
C HIS A 66 19.56 11.37 -2.25
N ASP A 67 18.52 11.45 -3.09
CA ASP A 67 18.63 11.96 -4.46
C ASP A 67 17.77 13.23 -4.66
N GLN A 68 16.56 13.29 -4.09
CA GLN A 68 15.67 14.45 -4.17
C GLN A 68 14.77 14.62 -2.93
N GLN A 69 15.25 15.41 -1.96
CA GLN A 69 14.57 15.74 -0.70
C GLN A 69 13.14 16.29 -0.88
N ARG A 70 12.88 17.01 -1.98
CA ARG A 70 11.54 17.55 -2.33
C ARG A 70 10.51 16.48 -2.70
N LEU A 71 10.92 15.30 -3.14
CA LEU A 71 9.97 14.23 -3.50
C LEU A 71 9.75 13.25 -2.35
N THR A 72 10.63 13.25 -1.34
CA THR A 72 10.49 12.45 -0.14
C THR A 72 9.13 12.66 0.53
N TRP A 73 8.68 13.92 0.67
CA TRP A 73 7.42 14.21 1.35
C TRP A 73 6.22 13.54 0.63
N LEU A 74 6.25 13.42 -0.71
CA LEU A 74 5.20 12.76 -1.48
C LEU A 74 5.17 11.26 -1.22
N TYR A 75 6.34 10.60 -1.15
CA TYR A 75 6.42 9.19 -0.77
C TYR A 75 5.95 8.96 0.67
N THR A 76 6.31 9.85 1.58
CA THR A 76 5.82 9.82 2.97
C THR A 76 4.30 10.01 3.03
N ALA A 77 3.75 10.94 2.24
CA ALA A 77 2.30 11.12 2.15
C ALA A 77 1.61 9.86 1.59
N LEU A 78 2.13 9.26 0.52
CA LEU A 78 1.62 7.99 -0.02
C LEU A 78 1.69 6.86 1.00
N PHE A 79 2.76 6.79 1.79
CA PHE A 79 2.89 5.83 2.88
C PHE A 79 1.77 6.02 3.91
N PHE A 80 1.54 7.24 4.39
CA PHE A 80 0.46 7.52 5.35
C PHE A 80 -0.93 7.28 4.77
N VAL A 81 -1.16 7.58 3.50
CA VAL A 81 -2.41 7.26 2.82
C VAL A 81 -2.64 5.75 2.83
N ASN A 82 -1.66 4.92 2.46
CA ASN A 82 -1.83 3.46 2.51
C ASN A 82 -1.87 2.89 3.94
N LEU A 83 -1.28 3.60 4.90
CA LEU A 83 -1.32 3.21 6.31
C LEU A 83 -2.68 3.52 6.94
N ILE A 84 -3.31 4.64 6.63
CA ILE A 84 -4.50 5.12 7.36
C ILE A 84 -5.77 4.87 6.54
N CYS A 85 -5.78 5.19 5.25
CA CYS A 85 -6.98 5.20 4.42
C CYS A 85 -7.74 3.86 4.41
N PRO A 86 -7.08 2.68 4.32
CA PRO A 86 -7.78 1.40 4.38
C PRO A 86 -8.52 1.13 5.70
N TYR A 87 -8.19 1.82 6.80
CA TYR A 87 -8.92 1.68 8.06
C TYR A 87 -10.22 2.51 8.11
N PHE A 88 -10.42 3.44 7.18
CA PHE A 88 -11.68 4.20 7.08
C PHE A 88 -12.73 3.51 6.21
N PHE A 89 -12.32 2.54 5.39
CA PHE A 89 -13.19 1.82 4.45
C PHE A 89 -13.50 0.38 4.88
N ASN A 90 -13.05 -0.02 6.08
CA ASN A 90 -13.26 -1.32 6.72
C ASN A 90 -14.11 -1.11 7.97
#